data_AF-A0AAV1DI00-F1
#
_entry.id   AF-A0AAV1DI00-F1
#
_cell.length_a   1.000
_cell.length_b   1.000
_cell.length_c   1.000
_cell.angle_alpha   90.00
_cell.angle_beta   90.00
_cell.angle_gamma   90.00
#
_symmetry.space_group_name_H-M   'P 1'
#
loop_
_entity.id
_entity.type
_entity.pdbx_description
1 polymer ?
#
loop_
_entity_poly.entity_id
_entity_poly.type
_entity_poly.pdbx_seq_one_letter_code
_entity_poly.pdbx_strand_id
1 'polypeptide(L)'
;MGPKTCKVCDKVLSKYKCPACLTPYCSLPCFKKHKETPCAKPVSVSQKDDSSPAPAIIHLDKPYYVDEPSEVLQHSQLESIASSSEIRDLLKDEKLQTLISSMVTSAEPEKELSKAMQMDDFRIFSEKVLQSERGTWVAGSCYVLIEKDV
;
A
#
# COMPACT_ATOMS: atom_id res chain seq x y z
N MET A 1 -23.26 -4.46 2.54
CA MET A 1 -23.07 -3.30 3.45
C MET A 1 -24.28 -3.21 4.36
N GLY A 2 -24.19 -3.69 5.60
CA GLY A 2 -25.32 -3.78 6.52
C GLY A 2 -25.86 -2.41 6.95
N PRO A 3 -27.10 -2.34 7.48
CA PRO A 3 -27.72 -1.09 7.89
C PRO A 3 -26.94 -0.50 9.07
N LYS A 4 -26.33 0.68 8.87
CA LYS A 4 -25.53 1.36 9.92
C LYS A 4 -26.48 1.98 10.94
N THR A 5 -26.30 1.69 12.22
CA THR A 5 -27.02 2.33 13.32
C THR A 5 -26.52 3.76 13.56
N CYS A 6 -27.36 4.60 14.17
CA CYS A 6 -26.99 5.95 14.57
C CYS A 6 -25.88 5.93 15.62
N LYS A 7 -24.70 6.47 15.32
CA LYS A 7 -23.55 6.51 16.24
C LYS A 7 -23.64 7.56 17.35
N VAL A 8 -24.78 8.23 17.47
CA VAL A 8 -25.04 9.22 18.53
C VAL A 8 -25.94 8.65 19.63
N CYS A 9 -26.85 7.75 19.26
CA CYS A 9 -27.80 7.17 20.21
C CYS A 9 -27.86 5.65 20.20
N ASP A 10 -27.24 5.00 19.21
CA ASP A 10 -27.15 3.54 18.98
C ASP A 10 -28.47 2.75 19.02
N LYS A 11 -29.61 3.46 19.06
CA LYS A 11 -30.95 2.88 19.25
C LYS A 11 -31.70 2.60 17.94
N VAL A 12 -31.38 3.34 16.88
CA VAL A 12 -32.15 3.33 15.62
C VAL A 12 -31.19 3.27 14.44
N LEU A 13 -31.69 2.75 13.32
CA LEU A 13 -30.99 2.82 12.04
C LEU A 13 -30.72 4.28 11.65
N SER A 14 -29.53 4.51 11.10
CA SER A 14 -29.16 5.83 10.62
C SER A 14 -29.90 6.16 9.32
N LYS A 15 -30.42 7.38 9.25
CA LYS A 15 -31.11 7.92 8.07
C LYS A 15 -30.24 8.93 7.33
N TYR A 16 -29.29 9.56 8.02
CA TYR A 16 -28.48 10.65 7.51
C TYR A 16 -27.01 10.49 7.94
N LYS A 17 -26.11 11.26 7.33
CA LYS A 17 -24.66 11.26 7.63
C LYS A 17 -24.16 12.67 7.84
N CYS A 18 -23.22 12.86 8.76
CA CYS A 18 -22.60 14.16 9.00
C CYS A 18 -21.69 14.55 7.81
N PRO A 19 -21.78 15.78 7.25
CA PRO A 19 -20.91 16.21 6.16
C PRO A 19 -19.44 16.42 6.58
N ALA A 20 -19.16 16.58 7.89
CA ALA A 20 -17.81 16.85 8.39
C ALA A 20 -16.99 15.58 8.68
N CYS A 21 -17.62 14.56 9.27
CA CYS A 21 -16.93 13.34 9.72
C CYS A 21 -17.59 12.04 9.23
N LEU A 22 -18.62 12.14 8.38
CA LEU A 22 -19.38 11.00 7.82
C LEU A 22 -20.07 10.10 8.84
N THR A 23 -20.12 10.50 10.12
CA THR A 23 -20.78 9.75 11.18
C THR A 23 -22.27 9.58 10.90
N PRO A 24 -22.80 8.34 10.89
CA PRO A 24 -24.20 8.06 10.63
C PRO A 24 -25.08 8.47 11.82
N TYR A 25 -26.20 9.16 11.56
CA TYR A 25 -27.15 9.60 12.59
C TYR A 25 -28.62 9.38 12.17
N CYS A 26 -29.54 9.30 13.14
CA CYS A 26 -30.96 9.02 12.86
C CYS A 26 -31.82 10.27 12.66
N SER A 27 -31.50 11.40 13.30
CA SER A 27 -32.34 12.60 13.29
C SER A 27 -31.60 13.89 13.69
N LEU A 28 -32.22 15.05 13.44
CA LEU A 28 -31.69 16.36 13.83
C LEU A 28 -31.26 16.52 15.30
N PRO A 29 -31.94 15.97 16.32
CA PRO A 29 -31.44 16.04 17.70
C PRO A 29 -30.11 15.28 17.87
N CYS A 30 -29.90 14.18 17.14
CA CYS A 30 -28.60 13.49 17.13
C CYS A 30 -27.54 14.32 16.40
N PHE A 31 -27.91 15.04 15.34
CA PHE A 31 -27.00 15.95 14.66
C PHE A 31 -26.54 17.11 15.56
N LYS A 32 -27.46 17.72 16.33
CA LYS A 32 -27.12 18.79 17.28
C LYS A 32 -26.17 18.32 18.37
N LYS A 33 -26.48 17.19 19.03
CA LYS A 33 -25.60 16.56 20.02
C LYS A 33 -24.22 16.23 19.45
N HIS A 34 -24.17 15.76 18.21
CA HIS A 34 -22.93 15.45 17.52
C HIS A 34 -22.10 16.69 17.15
N LYS A 35 -22.75 17.81 16.82
CA LYS A 35 -22.11 19.08 16.43
C LYS A 35 -21.62 19.91 17.64
N GLU A 36 -22.14 19.65 18.84
CA GLU A 36 -21.65 20.27 20.08
C GLU A 36 -20.24 19.80 20.46
N THR A 37 -19.83 18.62 20.00
CA THR A 37 -18.45 18.14 20.12
C THR A 37 -17.71 18.41 18.79
N PRO A 38 -16.49 18.96 18.78
CA PRO A 38 -15.74 19.16 17.54
C PRO A 38 -15.48 17.82 16.87
N CYS A 39 -16.23 17.52 15.81
CA CYS A 39 -16.08 16.30 15.03
C CYS A 39 -14.97 16.49 14.00
N ALA A 40 -13.82 15.86 14.24
CA ALA A 40 -12.73 15.78 13.26
C ALA A 40 -13.04 14.74 12.19
N LYS A 41 -12.52 14.95 10.97
CA LYS A 41 -12.53 13.93 9.91
C LYS A 41 -11.87 12.65 10.47
N PRO A 42 -12.49 11.47 10.35
CA PRO A 42 -11.84 10.25 10.80
C PRO A 42 -10.63 10.00 9.91
N VAL A 43 -9.43 10.17 10.49
CA VAL A 43 -8.24 9.48 10.00
C VAL A 43 -8.58 8.00 10.13
N SER A 44 -8.56 7.28 9.02
CA SER A 44 -8.93 5.87 8.92
C SER A 44 -7.97 5.01 9.75
N VAL A 45 -8.22 4.93 11.06
CA VAL A 45 -7.59 3.96 11.95
C VAL A 45 -8.42 2.69 11.86
N SER A 46 -8.03 1.81 10.93
CA SER A 46 -8.43 0.41 10.96
C SER A 46 -7.81 -0.21 12.22
N GLN A 47 -8.61 -0.40 13.26
CA GLN A 47 -8.27 -1.30 14.34
C GLN A 47 -8.37 -2.74 13.83
N LYS A 48 -7.28 -3.49 13.93
CA LYS A 48 -7.30 -4.93 14.14
C LYS A 48 -6.31 -5.25 15.27
N ASP A 49 -6.87 -5.56 16.44
CA ASP A 49 -6.26 -6.46 17.40
C ASP A 49 -6.14 -7.84 16.73
N ASP A 50 -4.92 -8.36 16.58
CA ASP A 50 -4.59 -9.78 16.73
C ASP A 50 -3.06 -9.95 16.81
N SER A 51 -2.61 -10.77 17.77
CA SER A 51 -1.20 -11.03 18.07
C SER A 51 -0.46 -11.68 16.89
N SER A 52 0.45 -10.94 16.27
CA SER A 52 1.61 -11.46 15.53
C SER A 52 2.58 -10.30 15.33
N PRO A 53 3.91 -10.48 15.37
CA PRO A 53 4.85 -9.41 15.04
C PRO A 53 4.65 -9.03 13.57
N ALA A 54 3.82 -8.02 13.33
CA ALA A 54 3.64 -7.43 12.03
C ALA A 54 4.96 -6.73 11.64
N PRO A 55 5.47 -6.94 10.42
CA PRO A 55 6.62 -6.18 9.95
C PRO A 55 6.27 -4.70 10.00
N ALA A 56 7.20 -3.88 10.49
CA ALA A 56 7.03 -2.45 10.59
C ALA A 56 6.56 -1.89 9.24
N ILE A 57 5.31 -1.42 9.18
CA ILE A 57 4.80 -0.67 8.03
C ILE A 57 5.65 0.60 7.96
N ILE A 58 6.57 0.67 6.99
CA ILE A 58 7.31 1.90 6.70
C ILE A 58 6.28 2.92 6.22
N HIS A 59 5.94 3.85 7.10
CA HIS A 59 5.13 5.01 6.76
C HIS A 59 5.95 5.91 5.83
N LEU A 60 5.82 5.70 4.53
CA LEU A 60 6.40 6.56 3.52
C LEU A 60 5.56 7.84 3.43
N ASP A 61 5.83 8.80 4.32
CA ASP A 61 5.11 10.08 4.42
C ASP A 61 5.43 11.05 3.26
N LYS A 62 6.33 10.64 2.35
CA LYS A 62 6.76 11.45 1.20
C LYS A 62 5.98 11.05 -0.05
N PRO A 63 5.07 11.89 -0.56
CA PRO A 63 4.44 11.64 -1.85
C PRO A 63 5.52 11.69 -2.94
N TYR A 64 5.79 10.54 -3.55
CA TYR A 64 6.66 10.44 -4.72
C TYR A 64 5.81 10.73 -5.96
N TYR A 65 6.13 11.81 -6.66
CA TYR A 65 5.46 12.19 -7.91
C TYR A 65 6.16 11.48 -9.06
N VAL A 66 5.39 10.74 -9.85
CA VAL A 66 5.87 10.03 -11.04
C VAL A 66 5.23 10.73 -12.24
N ASP A 67 6.06 11.18 -13.19
CA ASP A 67 5.59 11.89 -14.39
C ASP A 67 4.78 10.99 -15.32
N GLU A 68 5.13 9.70 -15.42
CA GLU A 68 4.45 8.75 -16.30
C GLU A 68 3.73 7.62 -15.50
N PRO A 69 2.40 7.47 -15.64
CA PRO A 69 1.65 6.42 -14.93
C PRO A 69 2.05 4.98 -15.29
N SER A 70 2.74 4.77 -16.42
CA SER A 70 3.23 3.46 -16.84
C SER A 70 4.42 2.97 -16.00
N GLU A 71 5.13 3.89 -15.35
CA GLU A 71 6.26 3.60 -14.45
C GLU A 71 5.78 3.13 -13.07
N VAL A 72 4.46 3.23 -12.80
CA VAL A 72 3.84 2.78 -11.56
C VAL A 72 3.13 1.44 -11.76
N LEU A 73 3.45 0.48 -10.89
CA LEU A 73 2.78 -0.82 -10.89
C LEU A 73 1.28 -0.67 -10.61
N GLN A 74 0.46 -1.34 -11.42
CA GLN A 74 -0.99 -1.39 -11.25
C GLN A 74 -1.37 -2.32 -10.09
N HIS A 75 -2.62 -2.22 -9.63
CA HIS A 75 -3.10 -3.07 -8.52
C HIS A 75 -3.01 -4.57 -8.84
N SER A 76 -3.34 -4.99 -10.07
CA SER A 76 -3.29 -6.40 -10.49
C SER A 76 -1.88 -6.97 -10.50
N GLN A 77 -0.91 -6.11 -10.81
CA GLN A 77 0.52 -6.40 -10.83
C GLN A 77 1.03 -6.62 -9.40
N LEU A 78 0.74 -5.68 -8.50
CA LEU A 78 1.01 -5.82 -7.07
C LEU A 78 0.38 -7.07 -6.45
N GLU A 79 -0.85 -7.43 -6.84
CA GLU A 79 -1.53 -8.62 -6.35
C GLU A 79 -0.89 -9.92 -6.87
N SER A 80 -0.34 -9.89 -8.10
CA SER A 80 0.43 -11.01 -8.67
C SER A 80 1.74 -11.20 -7.89
N ILE A 81 2.44 -10.10 -7.59
CA ILE A 81 3.64 -10.11 -6.74
C ILE A 81 3.31 -10.66 -5.35
N ALA A 82 2.23 -10.18 -4.73
CA ALA A 82 1.82 -10.60 -3.39
C ALA A 82 1.38 -12.08 -3.32
N SER A 83 0.90 -12.62 -4.42
CA SER A 83 0.48 -14.03 -4.52
C SER A 83 1.63 -14.98 -4.84
N SER A 84 2.75 -14.47 -5.36
CA SER A 84 3.93 -15.27 -5.70
C SER A 84 4.65 -15.76 -4.45
N SER A 85 4.63 -17.08 -4.23
CA SER A 85 5.36 -17.69 -3.11
C SER A 85 6.87 -17.49 -3.22
N GLU A 86 7.43 -17.52 -4.43
CA GLU A 86 8.87 -17.32 -4.68
C GLU A 86 9.32 -15.92 -4.24
N ILE A 87 8.55 -14.88 -4.59
CA ILE A 87 8.86 -13.51 -4.20
C ILE A 87 8.70 -13.36 -2.68
N ARG A 88 7.64 -13.94 -2.10
CA ARG A 88 7.43 -13.91 -0.66
C ARG A 88 8.53 -14.63 0.11
N ASP A 89 9.05 -15.73 -0.41
CA ASP A 89 10.13 -16.48 0.23
C ASP A 89 11.45 -15.71 0.18
N LEU A 90 11.75 -15.02 -0.93
CA LEU A 90 12.89 -14.10 -1.01
C LEU A 90 12.74 -12.95 0.00
N LEU A 91 11.54 -12.38 0.12
CA LEU A 91 11.24 -11.33 1.08
C LEU A 91 11.33 -11.78 2.55
N LYS A 92 11.41 -13.08 2.86
CA LYS A 92 11.68 -13.53 4.24
C LYS A 92 13.14 -13.33 4.65
N ASP A 93 14.04 -13.04 3.71
CA ASP A 93 15.43 -12.76 4.03
C ASP A 93 15.58 -11.38 4.71
N GLU A 94 16.11 -11.38 5.93
CA GLU A 94 16.29 -10.18 6.75
C GLU A 94 17.25 -9.16 6.11
N LYS A 95 18.27 -9.61 5.37
CA LYS A 95 19.20 -8.72 4.68
C LYS A 95 18.50 -8.02 3.52
N LEU A 96 17.69 -8.75 2.77
CA LEU A 96 16.90 -8.19 1.68
C LEU A 96 15.87 -7.17 2.20
N GLN A 97 15.15 -7.49 3.29
CA GLN A 97 14.22 -6.53 3.89
C GLN A 97 14.92 -5.27 4.40
N THR A 98 16.06 -5.42 5.07
CA THR A 98 16.86 -4.30 5.58
C THR A 98 17.33 -3.41 4.42
N LEU A 99 17.76 -4.02 3.32
CA LEU A 99 18.22 -3.33 2.11
C LEU A 99 17.08 -2.56 1.41
N ILE A 100 15.90 -3.18 1.25
CA ILE A 100 14.71 -2.50 0.70
C ILE A 100 14.31 -1.34 1.61
N SER A 101 14.35 -1.54 2.92
CA SER A 101 14.02 -0.52 3.91
C SER A 101 15.01 0.66 3.91
N SER A 102 16.30 0.39 3.73
CA SER A 102 17.32 1.44 3.64
C SER A 102 17.12 2.30 2.40
N MET A 103 16.80 1.71 1.25
CA MET A 103 16.49 2.45 0.01
C MET A 103 15.28 3.36 0.16
N VAL A 104 14.21 2.88 0.79
CA VAL A 104 12.97 3.65 0.98
C VAL A 104 13.16 4.81 1.98
N THR A 105 14.04 4.64 2.97
CA THR A 105 14.25 5.62 4.06
C THR A 105 15.48 6.52 3.83
N SER A 106 16.33 6.21 2.84
CA SER A 106 17.58 6.93 2.58
C SER A 106 17.35 8.33 2.03
N ALA A 107 18.27 9.24 2.36
CA ALA A 107 18.36 10.56 1.75
C ALA A 107 18.90 10.52 0.30
N GLU A 108 19.62 9.46 -0.07
CA GLU A 108 20.20 9.24 -1.40
C GLU A 108 19.71 7.89 -2.01
N PRO A 109 18.43 7.80 -2.44
CA PRO A 109 17.83 6.54 -2.88
C PRO A 109 18.48 5.95 -4.15
N GLU A 110 18.90 6.77 -5.11
CA GLU A 110 19.53 6.31 -6.36
C GLU A 110 20.86 5.58 -6.11
N LYS A 111 21.64 6.07 -5.14
CA LYS A 111 22.93 5.49 -4.76
C LYS A 111 22.76 4.17 -4.01
N GLU A 112 21.79 4.12 -3.09
CA GLU A 112 21.43 2.87 -2.41
C GLU A 112 20.88 1.83 -3.39
N LEU A 113 20.08 2.24 -4.37
CA LEU A 113 19.60 1.37 -5.44
C LEU A 113 20.74 0.81 -6.29
N SER A 114 21.69 1.67 -6.69
CA SER A 114 22.87 1.27 -7.47
C SER A 114 23.75 0.25 -6.72
N LYS A 115 23.85 0.39 -5.40
CA LYS A 115 24.53 -0.57 -4.53
C LYS A 115 23.74 -1.87 -4.40
N ALA A 116 22.43 -1.78 -4.22
CA ALA A 116 21.57 -2.94 -4.08
C ALA A 116 21.53 -3.81 -5.33
N MET A 117 21.57 -3.22 -6.52
CA MET A 117 21.64 -3.94 -7.80
C MET A 117 22.89 -4.82 -7.94
N GLN A 118 23.95 -4.54 -7.18
CA GLN A 118 25.16 -5.37 -7.14
C GLN A 118 25.03 -6.57 -6.19
N MET A 119 23.99 -6.60 -5.36
CA MET A 119 23.73 -7.71 -4.43
C MET A 119 22.89 -8.78 -5.11
N ASP A 120 23.36 -10.03 -5.08
CA ASP A 120 22.70 -11.15 -5.75
C ASP A 120 21.26 -11.35 -5.25
N ASP A 121 21.01 -11.21 -3.95
CA ASP A 121 19.69 -11.38 -3.33
C ASP A 121 18.66 -10.37 -3.88
N PHE A 122 19.07 -9.10 -3.99
CA PHE A 122 18.21 -8.05 -4.53
C PHE A 122 18.04 -8.16 -6.03
N ARG A 123 19.08 -8.56 -6.76
CA ARG A 123 19.00 -8.84 -8.20
C ARG A 123 18.00 -9.95 -8.48
N ILE A 124 18.09 -11.08 -7.79
CA ILE A 124 17.16 -12.22 -7.93
C ILE A 124 15.74 -11.79 -7.57
N PHE A 125 15.57 -11.04 -6.48
CA PHE A 125 14.27 -10.47 -6.11
C PHE A 125 13.68 -9.59 -7.22
N SER A 126 14.46 -8.62 -7.73
CA SER A 126 14.01 -7.71 -8.77
C SER A 126 13.64 -8.43 -10.07
N GLU A 127 14.41 -9.45 -10.45
CA GLU A 127 14.13 -10.29 -11.62
C GLU A 127 12.81 -11.05 -11.46
N LYS A 128 12.58 -11.64 -10.28
CA LYS A 128 11.33 -12.37 -9.98
C LYS A 128 10.12 -11.44 -9.96
N VAL A 129 10.26 -10.24 -9.41
CA VAL A 129 9.22 -9.20 -9.48
C VAL A 129 8.94 -8.85 -10.94
N LEU A 130 9.94 -8.49 -11.73
CA LEU A 130 9.78 -8.17 -13.15
C LEU A 130 9.18 -9.33 -13.97
N GLN A 131 9.46 -10.58 -13.60
CA GLN A 131 8.86 -11.75 -14.24
C GLN A 131 7.37 -11.91 -13.89
N SER A 132 6.99 -11.63 -12.65
CA SER A 132 5.59 -11.63 -12.21
C SER A 132 4.77 -10.54 -12.89
N GLU A 133 5.40 -9.38 -13.14
CA GLU A 133 4.81 -8.26 -13.87
C GLU A 133 4.57 -8.55 -15.36
N ARG A 134 5.40 -9.41 -15.96
CA ARG A 134 5.36 -9.77 -17.39
C ARG A 134 4.44 -10.96 -17.71
N GLY A 135 3.60 -11.41 -16.77
CA GLY A 135 2.76 -12.61 -16.89
C GLY A 135 1.61 -12.59 -17.92
N THR A 136 1.46 -11.57 -18.78
CA THR A 136 0.43 -11.54 -19.85
C THR A 136 0.96 -11.07 -21.21
N TRP A 137 2.25 -11.26 -21.49
CA TRP A 137 2.74 -11.09 -22.87
C TRP A 137 2.53 -12.40 -23.63
N VAL A 138 1.48 -12.39 -24.47
CA VAL A 138 1.36 -13.28 -25.63
C VAL A 138 2.74 -13.44 -26.28
N ALA A 139 3.14 -14.69 -26.51
CA ALA A 139 4.40 -15.08 -27.14
C ALA A 139 4.73 -14.16 -28.33
N GLY A 140 5.71 -13.26 -28.18
CA GLY A 140 5.99 -12.32 -29.26
C GLY A 140 7.08 -11.26 -29.09
N SER A 141 7.64 -10.98 -27.90
CA SER A 141 8.78 -10.05 -27.79
C SER A 141 9.70 -10.34 -26.60
N CYS A 142 10.29 -11.54 -26.59
CA CYS A 142 11.67 -11.67 -26.15
C CYS A 142 12.56 -10.97 -27.20
N TYR A 143 13.57 -10.22 -26.76
CA TYR A 143 14.35 -9.21 -27.50
C TYR A 143 13.71 -7.84 -27.54
N VAL A 144 13.98 -7.02 -26.53
CA VAL A 144 14.56 -5.66 -26.63
C VAL A 144 14.55 -5.12 -25.20
N LEU A 145 15.64 -5.28 -24.45
CA LEU A 145 16.05 -4.42 -23.29
C LEU A 145 17.27 -4.96 -22.53
N ILE A 146 18.17 -5.68 -23.21
CA ILE A 146 19.55 -5.90 -22.74
C ILE A 146 20.48 -5.67 -23.93
N GLU A 147 20.49 -4.47 -24.52
CA GLU A 147 21.51 -4.12 -25.53
C GLU A 147 21.63 -2.61 -25.82
N LYS A 148 21.52 -1.74 -24.81
CA LYS A 148 21.90 -0.33 -24.95
C LYS A 148 22.66 0.14 -23.72
N ASP A 149 23.88 -0.35 -23.58
CA ASP A 149 25.01 0.37 -22.97
C ASP A 149 26.30 -0.38 -23.32
N VAL A 150 26.78 -0.15 -24.55
CA VAL A 150 28.20 -0.24 -24.97
C VAL A 150 28.48 0.91 -25.92
#